data_AF-A0A9E2LJK2-F1
#
_entry.id   AF-A0A9E2LJK2-F1
#
_cell.length_a   1.000
_cell.length_b   1.000
_cell.length_c   1.000
_cell.angle_alpha   90.00
_cell.angle_beta   90.00
_cell.angle_gamma   90.00
#
_symmetry.space_group_name_H-M   'P 1'
#
loop_
_entity.id
_entity.type
_entity.pdbx_description
1 polymer ?
#
loop_
_entity_poly.entity_id
_entity_poly.type
_entity_poly.pdbx_seq_one_letter_code
_entity_poly.pdbx_strand_id
1 'polypeptide(L)'
;MENILEPNQNQAIDQEEIVVEKEWDRIEKLLIQKNKPALNMAVIEADKLFREVLGIISFGDTVNEAVQNSSNLFSNLKGLLEVRKVYEDIVEVPGFFVDQKTAKDATAIYLRAILDMMGKDYQPKGTFHAIFNELAYFSETRPYLLRKIFLGVLIFLVGVWFLADTALGQVVVGVAVGLTHFVLNWVWWLVVILSAIFLIVLLSWLFFERRKR
;
A
#
# COMPACT_ATOMS: atom_id res chain seq x y z
N MET A 1 8.95 27.60 43.66
CA MET A 1 8.78 26.16 43.40
C MET A 1 8.21 26.06 42.00
N GLU A 2 9.10 25.88 41.04
CA GLU A 2 8.76 25.82 39.61
C GLU A 2 8.21 24.41 39.35
N ASN A 3 6.93 24.33 39.02
CA ASN A 3 6.24 23.09 38.73
C ASN A 3 6.61 22.69 37.31
N ILE A 4 7.71 21.92 37.18
CA ILE A 4 8.12 21.33 35.91
C ILE A 4 7.08 20.26 35.59
N LEU A 5 6.14 20.60 34.70
CA LEU A 5 5.20 19.67 34.11
C LEU A 5 6.02 18.59 33.39
N GLU A 6 6.06 17.39 33.96
CA GLU A 6 6.54 16.22 33.24
C GLU A 6 5.71 16.06 31.95
N PRO A 7 6.35 15.94 30.77
CA PRO A 7 5.62 15.71 29.54
C PRO A 7 4.84 14.40 29.69
N ASN A 8 3.54 14.46 29.37
CA ASN A 8 2.64 13.33 29.43
C ASN A 8 3.20 12.20 28.55
N GLN A 9 3.64 11.08 29.17
CA GLN A 9 4.29 9.96 28.49
C GLN A 9 3.46 9.41 27.33
N ASN A 10 2.12 9.49 27.40
CA ASN A 10 1.24 9.07 26.31
C ASN A 10 1.38 9.96 25.07
N GLN A 11 1.61 11.27 25.25
CA GLN A 11 1.81 12.19 24.11
C GLN A 11 3.16 12.01 23.42
N ALA A 12 4.20 11.61 24.16
CA ALA A 12 5.51 11.30 23.59
C ALA A 12 5.44 10.02 22.73
N ILE A 13 4.80 8.97 23.26
CA ILE A 13 4.63 7.69 22.56
C ILE A 13 3.78 7.88 21.29
N ASP A 14 2.69 8.65 21.35
CA ASP A 14 1.83 8.91 20.18
C ASP A 14 2.57 9.69 19.08
N GLN A 15 3.40 10.68 19.45
CA GLN A 15 4.21 11.43 18.48
C GLN A 15 5.31 10.56 17.86
N GLU A 16 5.96 9.70 18.65
CA GLU A 16 6.97 8.77 18.18
C GLU A 16 6.38 7.72 17.22
N GLU A 17 5.18 7.21 17.51
CA GLU A 17 4.48 6.29 16.62
C GLU A 17 4.20 6.91 15.24
N ILE A 18 3.78 8.18 15.21
CA ILE A 18 3.55 8.93 13.96
C ILE A 18 4.86 9.11 13.18
N VAL A 19 5.99 9.35 13.88
CA VAL A 19 7.30 9.50 13.24
C VAL A 19 7.78 8.19 12.66
N VAL A 20 7.68 7.08 13.41
CA VAL A 20 8.07 5.74 12.95
C VAL A 20 7.28 5.35 11.70
N GLU A 21 5.97 5.58 11.69
CA GLU A 21 5.13 5.24 10.54
C GLU A 21 5.50 6.03 9.28
N LYS A 22 5.72 7.34 9.42
CA LYS A 22 6.12 8.20 8.30
C LYS A 22 7.49 7.83 7.72
N GLU A 23 8.47 7.55 8.57
CA GLU A 23 9.79 7.10 8.12
C GLU A 23 9.72 5.70 7.51
N TRP A 24 8.82 4.83 8.00
CA TRP A 24 8.59 3.51 7.43
C TRP A 24 8.03 3.56 6.00
N ASP A 25 7.06 4.44 5.72
CA ASP A 25 6.51 4.65 4.38
C ASP A 25 7.60 5.00 3.35
N ARG A 26 8.62 5.74 3.79
CA ARG A 26 9.77 6.11 2.94
C ARG A 26 10.61 4.87 2.60
N ILE A 27 10.83 3.98 3.56
CA ILE A 27 11.55 2.70 3.35
C ILE A 27 10.78 1.83 2.36
N GLU A 28 9.46 1.74 2.47
CA GLU A 28 8.63 0.96 1.54
C GLU A 28 8.70 1.51 0.11
N LYS A 29 8.63 2.83 -0.05
CA LYS A 29 8.80 3.50 -1.35
C LYS A 29 10.15 3.18 -2.00
N LEU A 30 11.22 3.08 -1.22
CA LEU A 30 12.54 2.69 -1.70
C LEU A 30 12.57 1.22 -2.16
N LEU A 31 11.96 0.31 -1.39
CA LEU A 31 11.86 -1.12 -1.75
C LEU A 31 11.07 -1.35 -3.06
N ILE A 32 10.09 -0.50 -3.37
CA ILE A 32 9.28 -0.59 -4.59
C ILE A 32 10.09 -0.25 -5.86
N GLN A 33 11.10 0.61 -5.76
CA GLN A 33 11.84 1.10 -6.94
C GLN A 33 12.71 0.04 -7.62
N LYS A 34 12.95 -1.12 -6.97
CA LYS A 34 13.69 -2.30 -7.46
C LYS A 34 15.08 -2.04 -8.05
N ASN A 35 15.65 -0.86 -7.87
CA ASN A 35 17.00 -0.55 -8.31
C ASN A 35 18.00 -0.73 -7.15
N LYS A 36 19.21 -1.20 -7.47
CA LYS A 36 20.22 -1.56 -6.45
C LYS A 36 20.54 -0.40 -5.47
N PRO A 37 20.73 0.86 -5.91
CA PRO A 37 20.93 1.97 -4.98
C PRO A 37 19.76 2.20 -4.02
N ALA A 38 18.52 2.14 -4.50
CA ALA A 38 17.33 2.32 -3.66
C ALA A 38 17.16 1.17 -2.66
N LEU A 39 17.52 -0.05 -3.03
CA LEU A 39 17.51 -1.19 -2.11
C LEU A 39 18.53 -1.04 -0.98
N ASN A 40 19.76 -0.61 -1.29
CA ASN A 40 20.74 -0.25 -0.26
C ASN A 40 20.23 0.88 0.64
N MET A 41 19.64 1.92 0.02
CA MET A 41 19.09 3.06 0.76
C MET A 41 17.95 2.64 1.70
N ALA A 42 17.10 1.69 1.29
CA ALA A 42 16.04 1.16 2.15
C ALA A 42 16.61 0.51 3.42
N VAL A 43 17.69 -0.26 3.28
CA VAL A 43 18.37 -0.89 4.43
C VAL A 43 19.02 0.16 5.33
N ILE A 44 19.67 1.18 4.76
CA ILE A 44 20.27 2.28 5.52
C ILE A 44 19.23 3.05 6.32
N GLU A 45 18.10 3.42 5.70
CA GLU A 45 17.03 4.17 6.36
C GLU A 45 16.36 3.33 7.45
N ALA A 46 16.21 2.01 7.24
CA ALA A 46 15.70 1.11 8.26
C ALA A 46 16.64 1.01 9.48
N ASP A 47 17.95 0.89 9.26
CA ASP A 47 18.94 0.87 10.34
C ASP A 47 19.01 2.22 11.07
N LYS A 48 18.84 3.33 10.35
CA LYS A 48 18.72 4.67 10.94
C LYS A 48 17.51 4.75 11.89
N LEU A 49 16.33 4.39 11.41
CA LEU A 49 15.11 4.41 12.22
C LEU A 49 15.22 3.48 13.43
N PHE A 50 15.78 2.29 13.24
CA PHE A 50 16.07 1.36 14.33
C PHE A 50 16.96 1.98 15.41
N ARG A 51 18.04 2.67 15.01
CA ARG A 51 18.95 3.36 15.94
C ARG A 51 18.29 4.50 16.68
N GLU A 52 17.42 5.26 16.02
CA GLU A 52 16.64 6.33 16.66
C GLU A 52 15.75 5.74 17.77
N VAL A 53 15.00 4.67 17.49
CA VAL A 53 14.15 4.01 18.50
C VAL A 53 15.00 3.36 19.60
N LEU A 54 16.10 2.70 19.23
CA LEU A 54 17.00 2.06 20.20
C LEU A 54 17.61 3.08 21.17
N GLY A 55 17.98 4.28 20.68
CA GLY A 55 18.57 5.34 21.49
C GLY A 55 17.62 5.95 22.52
N ILE A 56 16.30 5.74 22.38
CA ILE A 56 15.29 6.16 23.36
C ILE A 56 15.21 5.15 24.50
N ILE A 57 15.35 3.86 24.20
CA ILE A 57 15.01 2.75 25.11
C ILE A 57 16.24 2.16 25.78
N SER A 58 17.37 2.17 25.09
CA SER A 58 18.63 1.56 25.54
C SER A 58 19.75 2.59 25.56
N PHE A 59 20.77 2.27 26.34
CA PHE A 59 21.95 3.10 26.55
C PHE A 59 23.19 2.31 26.12
N GLY A 60 24.20 3.00 25.60
CA GLY A 60 25.48 2.41 25.23
C GLY A 60 26.32 3.41 24.43
N ASP A 61 27.64 3.28 24.52
CA ASP A 61 28.56 4.15 23.76
C ASP A 61 28.58 3.76 22.27
N THR A 62 28.21 2.51 21.98
CA THR A 62 28.07 1.99 20.63
C THR A 62 26.70 1.36 20.42
N VAL A 63 26.26 1.30 19.16
CA VAL A 63 25.00 0.63 18.80
C VAL A 63 25.04 -0.87 19.17
N ASN A 64 26.22 -1.50 19.08
CA ASN A 64 26.39 -2.91 19.49
C ASN A 64 26.17 -3.09 20.99
N GLU A 65 26.72 -2.20 21.79
CA GLU A 65 26.53 -2.20 23.25
C GLU A 65 25.07 -1.92 23.62
N ALA A 66 24.44 -0.92 22.99
CA ALA A 66 23.02 -0.64 23.19
C ALA A 66 22.13 -1.83 22.84
N VAL A 67 22.42 -2.55 21.75
CA VAL A 67 21.71 -3.78 21.37
C VAL A 67 21.93 -4.90 22.38
N GLN A 68 23.14 -5.04 22.94
CA GLN A 68 23.41 -6.06 23.96
C GLN A 68 22.69 -5.75 25.28
N ASN A 69 22.66 -4.48 25.68
CA ASN A 69 21.98 -4.02 26.89
C ASN A 69 20.47 -4.23 26.82
N SER A 70 19.87 -4.13 25.62
CA SER A 70 18.45 -4.41 25.37
C SER A 70 18.18 -5.77 24.73
N SER A 71 19.13 -6.71 24.84
CA SER A 71 19.07 -8.02 24.17
C SER A 71 17.83 -8.84 24.51
N ASN A 72 17.30 -8.68 25.72
CA ASN A 72 16.09 -9.34 26.21
C ASN A 72 14.80 -8.84 25.55
N LEU A 73 14.82 -7.68 24.90
CA LEU A 73 13.64 -7.13 24.21
C LEU A 73 13.44 -7.77 22.84
N PHE A 74 14.51 -8.23 22.18
CA PHE A 74 14.45 -8.69 20.80
C PHE A 74 14.07 -10.18 20.70
N SER A 75 13.01 -10.46 19.95
CA SER A 75 12.60 -11.84 19.65
C SER A 75 13.58 -12.58 18.73
N ASN A 76 14.34 -11.84 17.91
CA ASN A 76 15.32 -12.38 16.97
C ASN A 76 16.65 -11.57 16.97
N LEU A 77 17.35 -11.60 18.10
CA LEU A 77 18.65 -10.93 18.25
C LEU A 77 19.69 -11.38 17.21
N LYS A 78 19.75 -12.69 16.91
CA LYS A 78 20.71 -13.23 15.94
C LYS A 78 20.49 -12.62 14.55
N GLY A 79 19.24 -12.60 14.08
CA GLY A 79 18.89 -11.99 12.79
C GLY A 79 19.20 -10.50 12.76
N LEU A 80 18.93 -9.77 13.84
CA LEU A 80 19.28 -8.35 13.96
C LEU A 80 20.79 -8.11 13.79
N LEU A 81 21.63 -8.92 14.43
CA LEU A 81 23.09 -8.80 14.29
C LEU A 81 23.56 -9.15 12.87
N GLU A 82 22.93 -10.11 12.20
CA GLU A 82 23.25 -10.46 10.82
C GLU A 82 22.89 -9.34 9.84
N VAL A 83 21.72 -8.71 9.98
CA VAL A 83 21.32 -7.61 9.08
C VAL A 83 22.11 -6.33 9.33
N ARG A 84 22.59 -6.13 10.57
CA ARG A 84 23.51 -5.02 10.86
C ARG A 84 24.85 -5.17 10.16
N LYS A 85 25.36 -6.39 9.97
CA LYS A 85 26.52 -6.63 9.10
C LYS A 85 26.24 -6.28 7.64
N VAL A 86 25.03 -6.58 7.16
CA VAL A 86 24.63 -6.18 5.80
C VAL A 86 24.63 -4.66 5.66
N TYR A 87 24.16 -3.93 6.67
CA TYR A 87 24.27 -2.47 6.72
C TYR A 87 25.74 -2.01 6.71
N GLU A 88 26.59 -2.60 7.55
CA GLU A 88 28.03 -2.29 7.60
C GLU A 88 28.68 -2.52 6.23
N ASP A 89 28.41 -3.65 5.57
CA ASP A 89 28.90 -3.96 4.23
C ASP A 89 28.43 -2.92 3.19
N ILE A 90 27.17 -2.47 3.25
CA ILE A 90 26.65 -1.41 2.36
C ILE A 90 27.43 -0.09 2.53
N VAL A 91 27.79 0.27 3.77
CA VAL A 91 28.44 1.55 4.08
C VAL A 91 29.95 1.49 3.86
N GLU A 92 30.59 0.38 4.23
CA GLU A 92 32.04 0.26 4.27
C GLU A 92 32.65 -0.31 3.00
N VAL A 93 31.91 -1.14 2.24
CA VAL A 93 32.42 -1.82 1.04
C VAL A 93 31.97 -1.09 -0.22
N PRO A 94 32.86 -0.40 -0.95
CA PRO A 94 32.50 0.32 -2.16
C PRO A 94 31.94 -0.64 -3.22
N GLY A 95 30.76 -0.31 -3.77
CA GLY A 95 30.12 -1.12 -4.80
C GLY A 95 29.40 -2.36 -4.28
N PHE A 96 29.27 -2.54 -2.96
CA PHE A 96 28.38 -3.55 -2.39
C PHE A 96 26.92 -3.17 -2.66
N PHE A 97 26.14 -4.11 -3.19
CA PHE A 97 24.73 -3.91 -3.47
C PHE A 97 23.93 -5.14 -3.04
N VAL A 98 22.86 -4.90 -2.29
CA VAL A 98 21.93 -5.96 -1.93
C VAL A 98 20.93 -6.22 -3.05
N ASP A 99 20.46 -7.47 -3.15
CA ASP A 99 19.34 -7.80 -4.00
C ASP A 99 18.00 -7.46 -3.32
N GLN A 100 16.91 -7.57 -4.08
CA GLN A 100 15.56 -7.26 -3.60
C GLN A 100 15.17 -8.12 -2.39
N LYS A 101 15.60 -9.38 -2.36
CA LYS A 101 15.22 -10.34 -1.32
C LYS A 101 15.94 -9.98 -0.03
N THR A 102 17.26 -9.81 -0.07
CA THR A 102 18.10 -9.39 1.06
C THR A 102 17.64 -8.04 1.61
N ALA A 103 17.33 -7.06 0.75
CA ALA A 103 16.82 -5.77 1.22
C ALA A 103 15.50 -5.92 1.99
N LYS A 104 14.53 -6.68 1.44
CA LYS A 104 13.26 -6.94 2.10
C LYS A 104 13.43 -7.68 3.42
N ASP A 105 14.20 -8.76 3.42
CA ASP A 105 14.48 -9.57 4.60
C ASP A 105 15.15 -8.70 5.70
N ALA A 106 16.14 -7.89 5.32
CA ALA A 106 16.82 -6.98 6.24
C ALA A 106 15.87 -5.93 6.84
N THR A 107 15.12 -5.22 6.00
CA THR A 107 14.14 -4.23 6.49
C THR A 107 13.08 -4.86 7.38
N ALA A 108 12.59 -6.07 7.08
CA ALA A 108 11.60 -6.75 7.90
C ALA A 108 12.15 -7.12 9.29
N ILE A 109 13.42 -7.52 9.38
CA ILE A 109 14.08 -7.79 10.66
C ILE A 109 14.24 -6.49 11.47
N TYR A 110 14.61 -5.37 10.84
CA TYR A 110 14.65 -4.07 11.51
C TYR A 110 13.27 -3.64 12.03
N LEU A 111 12.22 -3.79 11.21
CA LEU A 111 10.85 -3.49 11.64
C LEU A 111 10.44 -4.34 12.84
N ARG A 112 10.73 -5.64 12.79
CA ARG A 112 10.43 -6.55 13.89
C ARG A 112 11.15 -6.12 15.16
N ALA A 113 12.44 -5.76 15.06
CA ALA A 113 13.21 -5.26 16.21
C ALA A 113 12.63 -3.95 16.78
N ILE A 114 12.18 -3.03 15.93
CA ILE A 114 11.49 -1.81 16.35
C ILE A 114 10.19 -2.14 17.11
N LEU A 115 9.37 -3.04 16.57
CA LEU A 115 8.09 -3.42 17.19
C LEU A 115 8.29 -4.19 18.50
N ASP A 116 9.28 -5.07 18.55
CA ASP A 116 9.69 -5.78 19.77
C ASP A 116 10.06 -4.77 20.88
N MET A 117 10.80 -3.70 20.54
CA MET A 117 11.12 -2.61 21.47
C MET A 117 9.89 -1.79 21.89
N MET A 118 8.92 -1.60 20.99
CA MET A 118 7.66 -0.90 21.28
C MET A 118 6.63 -1.78 22.02
N GLY A 119 6.94 -3.06 22.30
CA GLY A 119 6.02 -4.00 22.94
C GLY A 119 4.79 -4.35 22.10
N LYS A 120 4.88 -4.26 20.76
CA LYS A 120 3.79 -4.55 19.83
C LYS A 120 4.05 -5.85 19.07
N ASP A 121 3.04 -6.71 18.97
CA ASP A 121 3.09 -7.90 18.11
C ASP A 121 3.03 -7.48 16.63
N TYR A 122 3.98 -7.93 15.81
CA TYR A 122 3.97 -7.72 14.36
C TYR A 122 2.71 -8.33 13.75
N GLN A 123 1.74 -7.47 13.42
CA GLN A 123 0.66 -7.79 12.51
C GLN A 123 0.99 -7.11 11.18
N PRO A 124 1.13 -7.84 10.06
CA PRO A 124 1.27 -7.22 8.74
C PRO A 124 0.04 -6.32 8.54
N LYS A 125 0.25 -5.00 8.58
CA LYS A 125 -0.82 -4.01 8.43
C LYS A 125 -1.53 -4.29 7.11
N GLY A 126 -2.79 -4.70 7.19
CA GLY A 126 -3.60 -4.98 6.02
C GLY A 126 -3.72 -3.75 5.14
N THR A 127 -3.85 -3.95 3.82
CA THR A 127 -3.97 -2.92 2.78
C THR A 127 -4.98 -1.80 3.10
N PHE A 128 -5.97 -2.07 3.95
CA PHE A 128 -6.95 -1.07 4.39
C PHE A 128 -6.38 0.02 5.30
N HIS A 129 -5.42 -0.28 6.18
CA HIS A 129 -4.90 0.74 7.11
C HIS A 129 -3.99 1.76 6.41
N ALA A 130 -3.22 1.33 5.40
CA ALA A 130 -2.47 2.23 4.53
C ALA A 130 -3.41 3.24 3.80
N ILE A 131 -4.56 2.77 3.34
CA ILE A 131 -5.56 3.62 2.68
C ILE A 131 -6.18 4.63 3.67
N PHE A 132 -6.50 4.20 4.89
CA PHE A 132 -7.07 5.10 5.91
C PHE A 132 -6.08 6.15 6.39
N ASN A 133 -4.80 5.82 6.54
CA ASN A 133 -3.78 6.79 6.93
C ASN A 133 -3.45 7.80 5.83
N GLU A 134 -3.41 7.38 4.56
CA GLU A 134 -3.32 8.33 3.44
C GLU A 134 -4.56 9.24 3.38
N LEU A 135 -5.76 8.72 3.67
CA LEU A 135 -6.98 9.51 3.71
C LEU A 135 -6.99 10.53 4.86
N ALA A 136 -6.50 10.15 6.05
CA ALA A 136 -6.39 11.01 7.21
C ALA A 136 -5.41 12.17 6.94
N TYR A 137 -4.23 11.87 6.40
CA TYR A 137 -3.24 12.88 6.03
C TYR A 137 -3.75 13.82 4.91
N PHE A 138 -4.45 13.27 3.92
CA PHE A 138 -5.06 14.07 2.84
C PHE A 138 -6.18 14.99 3.37
N SER A 139 -6.88 14.57 4.42
CA SER A 139 -7.94 15.37 5.03
C SER A 139 -7.44 16.61 5.75
N GLU A 140 -6.25 16.51 6.34
CA GLU A 140 -5.64 17.57 7.14
C GLU A 140 -4.89 18.60 6.27
N THR A 141 -4.25 18.13 5.19
CA THR A 141 -3.47 19.02 4.30
C THR A 141 -4.33 19.82 3.31
N ARG A 142 -5.52 19.35 2.89
CA ARG A 142 -6.36 20.05 1.89
C ARG A 142 -7.88 19.95 2.13
N PRO A 143 -8.41 20.63 3.17
CA PRO A 143 -9.84 20.57 3.51
C PRO A 143 -10.77 21.08 2.38
N TYR A 144 -10.28 21.96 1.50
CA TYR A 144 -11.07 22.51 0.40
C TYR A 144 -11.38 21.49 -0.71
N LEU A 145 -10.49 20.52 -0.96
CA LEU A 145 -10.71 19.47 -1.98
C LEU A 145 -11.71 18.44 -1.49
N LEU A 146 -11.59 18.01 -0.23
CA LEU A 146 -12.57 17.11 0.38
C LEU A 146 -13.97 17.70 0.38
N ARG A 147 -14.11 19.00 0.67
CA ARG A 147 -15.41 19.67 0.60
C ARG A 147 -16.00 19.66 -0.82
N LYS A 148 -15.17 19.83 -1.86
CA LYS A 148 -15.63 19.75 -3.26
C LYS A 148 -16.03 18.33 -3.65
N ILE A 149 -15.25 17.33 -3.23
CA ILE A 149 -15.56 15.92 -3.47
C ILE A 149 -16.86 15.55 -2.76
N PHE A 150 -16.98 15.88 -1.48
CA PHE A 150 -18.17 15.63 -0.68
C PHE A 150 -19.41 16.33 -1.25
N LEU A 151 -19.27 17.60 -1.66
CA LEU A 151 -20.34 18.33 -2.34
C LEU A 151 -20.71 17.68 -3.68
N GLY A 152 -19.73 17.21 -4.44
CA GLY A 152 -19.94 16.49 -5.69
C GLY A 152 -20.69 15.17 -5.46
N VAL A 153 -20.31 14.41 -4.44
CA VAL A 153 -21.00 13.17 -4.04
C VAL A 153 -22.42 13.47 -3.57
N LEU A 154 -22.63 14.55 -2.81
CA LEU A 154 -23.96 14.97 -2.36
C LEU A 154 -24.86 15.34 -3.55
N ILE A 155 -24.35 16.15 -4.48
CA ILE A 155 -25.06 16.53 -5.70
C ILE A 155 -25.37 15.29 -6.54
N PHE A 156 -24.42 14.37 -6.64
CA PHE A 156 -24.61 13.10 -7.36
C PHE A 156 -25.72 12.25 -6.71
N LEU A 157 -25.70 12.07 -5.39
CA LEU A 157 -26.71 11.31 -4.66
C LEU A 157 -28.10 11.92 -4.79
N VAL A 158 -28.20 13.25 -4.64
CA VAL A 158 -29.46 13.97 -4.87
C VAL A 158 -29.91 13.84 -6.32
N GLY A 159 -28.98 13.88 -7.28
CA GLY A 159 -29.26 13.65 -8.69
C GLY A 159 -29.81 12.24 -8.95
N VAL A 160 -29.16 11.20 -8.42
CA VAL A 160 -29.62 9.81 -8.53
C VAL A 160 -31.00 9.65 -7.90
N TRP A 161 -31.20 10.19 -6.70
CA TRP A 161 -32.48 10.17 -6.01
C TRP A 161 -33.58 10.89 -6.81
N PHE A 162 -33.28 12.06 -7.35
CA PHE A 162 -34.18 12.82 -8.23
C PHE A 162 -34.51 12.04 -9.51
N LEU A 163 -33.52 11.41 -10.16
CA LEU A 163 -33.75 10.60 -11.36
C LEU A 163 -34.63 9.37 -11.08
N ALA A 164 -34.53 8.79 -9.89
CA ALA A 164 -35.30 7.62 -9.49
C ALA A 164 -36.76 7.94 -9.15
N ASP A 165 -37.00 8.99 -8.35
CA ASP A 165 -38.31 9.23 -7.74
C ASP A 165 -39.16 10.29 -8.46
N THR A 166 -38.60 11.05 -9.41
CA THR A 166 -39.38 12.05 -10.16
C THR A 166 -39.82 11.56 -11.54
N ALA A 167 -41.04 11.93 -11.94
CA ALA A 167 -41.60 11.58 -13.24
C ALA A 167 -40.72 12.03 -14.42
N LEU A 168 -40.11 13.22 -14.31
CA LEU A 168 -39.16 13.71 -15.32
C LEU A 168 -37.86 12.89 -15.33
N GLY A 169 -37.37 12.49 -14.15
CA GLY A 169 -36.21 11.61 -14.00
C GLY A 169 -36.42 10.25 -14.66
N GLN A 170 -37.57 9.62 -14.40
CA GLN A 170 -37.93 8.33 -14.98
C GLN A 170 -38.06 8.38 -16.50
N VAL A 171 -38.53 9.50 -17.07
CA VAL A 171 -38.55 9.71 -18.52
C VAL A 171 -37.13 9.74 -19.08
N VAL A 172 -36.21 10.48 -18.46
CA VAL A 172 -34.81 10.56 -18.90
C VAL A 172 -34.12 9.19 -18.81
N VAL A 173 -34.29 8.48 -17.69
CA VAL A 173 -33.78 7.12 -17.50
C VAL A 173 -34.40 6.17 -18.53
N GLY A 174 -35.71 6.26 -18.77
CA GLY A 174 -36.42 5.45 -19.76
C GLY A 174 -35.89 5.65 -21.18
N VAL A 175 -35.58 6.89 -21.57
CA VAL A 175 -34.95 7.19 -22.88
C VAL A 175 -33.54 6.60 -22.94
N ALA A 176 -32.73 6.77 -21.89
CA ALA A 176 -31.37 6.23 -21.84
C ALA A 176 -31.34 4.69 -21.89
N VAL A 177 -32.21 4.03 -21.13
CA VAL A 177 -32.38 2.58 -21.12
C VAL A 177 -32.94 2.09 -22.46
N GLY A 178 -33.89 2.82 -23.04
CA GLY A 178 -34.43 2.54 -24.37
C GLY A 178 -33.35 2.60 -25.47
N LEU A 179 -32.49 3.62 -25.44
CA LEU A 179 -31.32 3.71 -26.34
C LEU A 179 -30.34 2.55 -26.11
N THR A 180 -30.12 2.18 -24.84
CA THR A 180 -29.26 1.04 -24.50
C THR A 180 -29.80 -0.27 -25.09
N HIS A 181 -31.09 -0.54 -24.91
CA HIS A 181 -31.73 -1.72 -25.51
C HIS A 181 -31.74 -1.67 -27.03
N PHE A 182 -31.90 -0.49 -27.64
CA PHE A 182 -31.81 -0.32 -29.09
C PHE A 182 -30.42 -0.74 -29.60
N VAL A 183 -29.35 -0.23 -28.99
CA VAL A 183 -27.97 -0.57 -29.37
C VAL A 183 -27.70 -2.06 -29.11
N LEU A 184 -28.09 -2.60 -27.96
CA LEU A 184 -27.88 -4.01 -27.64
C LEU A 184 -28.65 -4.95 -28.58
N ASN A 185 -29.86 -4.58 -29.00
CA ASN A 185 -30.63 -5.35 -29.98
C ASN A 185 -29.91 -5.42 -31.33
N TRP A 186 -29.34 -4.30 -31.78
CA TRP A 186 -28.48 -4.27 -32.98
C TRP A 186 -27.26 -5.18 -32.84
N VAL A 187 -26.60 -5.17 -31.68
CA VAL A 187 -25.46 -6.05 -31.39
C VAL A 187 -25.89 -7.53 -31.44
N TRP A 188 -27.04 -7.87 -30.86
CA TRP A 188 -27.56 -9.25 -30.90
C TRP A 188 -27.82 -9.73 -32.33
N TRP A 189 -28.43 -8.90 -33.18
CA TRP A 189 -28.61 -9.24 -34.60
C TRP A 189 -27.29 -9.47 -35.31
N LEU A 190 -26.29 -8.65 -35.04
CA LEU A 190 -24.94 -8.81 -35.61
C LEU A 190 -24.32 -10.15 -35.18
N VAL A 191 -24.44 -10.52 -33.91
CA VAL A 191 -23.94 -11.80 -33.38
C VAL A 191 -24.65 -12.99 -34.04
N VAL A 192 -25.97 -12.94 -34.21
CA VAL A 192 -26.73 -14.00 -34.88
C VAL A 192 -26.29 -14.16 -36.34
N ILE A 193 -26.09 -13.06 -37.07
CA ILE A 193 -25.63 -13.08 -38.46
C ILE A 193 -24.22 -13.69 -38.54
N LEU A 194 -23.29 -13.27 -37.68
CA LEU A 194 -21.95 -13.85 -37.61
C LEU A 194 -21.98 -15.35 -37.32
N SER A 195 -22.83 -15.77 -36.37
CA SER A 195 -23.00 -17.19 -36.03
C SER A 195 -23.57 -18.00 -37.20
N ALA A 196 -24.51 -17.44 -37.96
CA ALA A 196 -25.07 -18.10 -39.14
C ALA A 196 -24.02 -18.25 -40.25
N ILE A 197 -23.22 -17.20 -40.51
CA ILE A 197 -22.10 -17.26 -41.47
C ILE A 197 -21.10 -18.33 -41.04
N PHE A 198 -20.71 -18.33 -39.76
CA PHE A 198 -19.79 -19.32 -39.21
C PHE A 198 -20.31 -20.75 -39.40
N LEU A 199 -21.59 -20.98 -39.14
CA LEU A 199 -22.22 -22.28 -39.32
C LEU A 199 -22.25 -22.72 -40.80
N ILE A 200 -22.54 -21.78 -41.72
CA ILE A 200 -22.48 -22.06 -43.17
C ILE A 200 -21.06 -22.43 -43.60
N VAL A 201 -20.05 -21.72 -43.11
CA VAL A 201 -18.63 -22.02 -43.40
C VAL A 201 -18.26 -23.40 -42.86
N LEU A 202 -18.67 -23.71 -41.62
CA LEU A 202 -18.38 -24.98 -40.97
C LEU A 202 -19.07 -26.16 -41.68
N LEU A 203 -20.34 -26.01 -42.06
CA LEU A 203 -21.07 -27.01 -42.85
C LEU A 203 -20.47 -27.18 -44.25
N SER A 204 -20.09 -26.07 -44.90
CA SER A 204 -19.45 -26.11 -46.21
C SER A 204 -18.11 -26.86 -46.12
N TRP A 205 -17.30 -26.58 -45.11
CA TRP A 205 -16.04 -27.28 -44.88
C TRP A 205 -16.27 -28.78 -44.65
N LEU A 206 -17.19 -29.17 -43.77
CA LEU A 206 -17.55 -30.58 -43.53
C LEU A 206 -18.04 -31.30 -44.79
N PHE A 207 -18.81 -30.62 -45.65
CA PHE A 207 -19.29 -31.17 -46.91
C PHE A 207 -18.14 -31.44 -47.89
N PHE A 208 -17.20 -30.50 -48.02
CA PHE A 208 -16.01 -30.68 -48.85
C PHE A 208 -15.06 -31.77 -48.33
N GLU A 209 -14.91 -31.89 -47.01
CA GLU A 209 -14.12 -32.96 -46.38
C GLU A 209 -14.69 -34.35 -46.73
N ARG A 210 -16.01 -34.51 -46.67
CA ARG A 210 -16.68 -35.78 -47.01
C ARG A 210 -16.59 -36.16 -48.48
N ARG A 211 -16.37 -35.19 -49.39
CA ARG A 211 -16.25 -35.46 -50.84
C ARG A 211 -14.82 -35.82 -51.26
N LYS A 212 -13.82 -35.56 -50.42
CA LYS A 212 -12.41 -35.90 -50.68
C LYS A 212 -12.01 -37.30 -50.19
N ARG A 213 -12.82 -37.94 -49.35
CA ARG A 213 -12.73 -39.38 -49.03
C ARG A 213 -13.61 -40.17 -49.98
#